data_AF-A0A0S7YF13-F1
#
_entry.id   AF-A0A0S7YF13-F1
#
_cell.length_a   1.000
_cell.length_b   1.000
_cell.length_c   1.000
_cell.angle_alpha   90.00
_cell.angle_beta   90.00
_cell.angle_gamma   90.00
#
_symmetry.space_group_name_H-M   'P 1'
#
loop_
_entity.id
_entity.type
_entity.pdbx_description
1 polymer ?
#
loop_
_entity_poly.entity_id
_entity_poly.type
_entity_poly.pdbx_seq_one_letter_code
_entity_poly.pdbx_strand_id
1 'polypeptide(L)'
;MGTDKALGIEALFDLSVASWWNLNLTGSIFQQRLDGLLYGEPISEEDLSWSARFNSEFKVFSGTKVQITGRYRSPSLSAQGQREGFFTTDAALRQELFAKKLNLTLQVRDVFGTGKREFISEGEDFYIRRYSERESPVVMFSINYNFNNFRKERLPETTEPEFEGMEELE
;
A
#
# COMPACT_ATOMS: atom_id res chain seq x y z
N MET A 1 -25.60 6.93 -22.67
CA MET A 1 -25.26 5.67 -21.96
C MET A 1 -23.92 5.22 -22.50
N GLY A 2 -22.87 5.19 -21.67
CA GLY A 2 -21.52 4.81 -22.10
C GLY A 2 -21.15 3.40 -21.62
N THR A 3 -20.26 2.74 -22.33
CA THR A 3 -19.63 1.49 -21.92
C THR A 3 -18.21 1.78 -21.47
N ASP A 4 -17.89 1.44 -20.22
CA ASP A 4 -16.53 1.50 -19.67
C ASP A 4 -15.93 0.09 -19.71
N LYS A 5 -14.78 -0.06 -20.37
CA LYS A 5 -14.01 -1.31 -20.42
C LYS A 5 -12.64 -1.05 -19.83
N ALA A 6 -12.27 -1.81 -18.81
CA ALA A 6 -10.96 -1.74 -18.17
C ALA A 6 -10.19 -3.06 -18.31
N LEU A 7 -8.92 -2.98 -18.69
CA LEU A 7 -7.95 -4.07 -18.67
C LEU A 7 -6.80 -3.66 -17.75
N GLY A 8 -6.33 -4.57 -16.88
CA GLY A 8 -5.30 -4.23 -15.92
C GLY A 8 -4.35 -5.38 -15.60
N ILE A 9 -3.15 -5.01 -15.18
CA ILE A 9 -2.12 -5.91 -14.65
C ILE A 9 -1.72 -5.38 -13.28
N GLU A 10 -1.62 -6.29 -12.32
CA GLU A 10 -1.12 -6.01 -10.98
C GLU A 10 0.10 -6.88 -10.69
N ALA A 11 1.08 -6.33 -9.97
CA ALA A 11 2.27 -7.04 -9.57
C ALA A 11 2.61 -6.73 -8.11
N LEU A 12 3.06 -7.74 -7.38
CA LEU A 12 3.51 -7.63 -6.01
C LEU A 12 4.81 -8.41 -5.83
N PHE A 13 5.79 -7.78 -5.21
CA PHE A 13 7.09 -8.36 -4.91
C PHE A 13 7.43 -8.16 -3.45
N ASP A 14 7.67 -9.27 -2.74
CA ASP A 14 8.18 -9.28 -1.37
C ASP A 14 9.60 -9.83 -1.37
N LEU A 15 10.58 -8.96 -1.11
CA LEU A 15 12.00 -9.27 -1.24
C LEU A 15 12.71 -9.09 0.10
N SER A 16 13.38 -10.15 0.56
CA SER A 16 14.35 -10.07 1.66
C SER A 16 15.73 -9.78 1.06
N VAL A 17 15.98 -8.52 0.69
CA VAL A 17 17.19 -8.11 -0.04
C VAL A 17 18.46 -8.40 0.77
N ALA A 18 18.40 -8.20 2.08
CA ALA A 18 19.41 -8.64 3.04
C ALA A 18 18.76 -8.98 4.39
N SER A 19 19.49 -9.61 5.30
CA SER A 19 18.98 -9.93 6.66
C SER A 19 18.45 -8.70 7.43
N TRP A 20 19.02 -7.53 7.12
CA TRP A 20 18.70 -6.22 7.68
C TRP A 20 17.80 -5.37 6.77
N TRP A 21 17.43 -5.82 5.56
CA TRP A 21 16.64 -5.04 4.60
C TRP A 21 15.55 -5.86 3.92
N ASN A 22 14.30 -5.46 4.15
CA ASN A 22 13.13 -5.99 3.47
C ASN A 22 12.54 -4.91 2.56
N LEU A 23 12.11 -5.32 1.36
CA LEU A 23 11.46 -4.46 0.38
C LEU A 23 10.17 -5.11 -0.10
N ASN A 24 9.07 -4.40 0.03
CA ASN A 24 7.78 -4.74 -0.59
C ASN A 24 7.49 -3.74 -1.70
N LEU A 25 7.23 -4.23 -2.91
CA LEU A 25 6.81 -3.43 -4.05
C LEU A 25 5.44 -3.91 -4.49
N THR A 26 4.55 -2.97 -4.80
CA THR A 26 3.26 -3.26 -5.41
C THR A 26 3.03 -2.26 -6.53
N GLY A 27 2.62 -2.75 -7.69
CA GLY A 27 2.33 -1.94 -8.86
C GLY A 27 1.04 -2.39 -9.50
N SER A 28 0.34 -1.45 -10.13
CA SER A 28 -0.81 -1.74 -10.98
C SER A 28 -0.84 -0.80 -12.16
N ILE A 29 -1.24 -1.31 -13.31
CA ILE A 29 -1.45 -0.55 -14.54
C ILE A 29 -2.83 -0.94 -15.06
N PHE A 30 -3.65 0.06 -15.41
CA PHE A 30 -4.99 -0.10 -15.93
C PHE A 30 -5.16 0.76 -17.18
N GLN A 31 -5.60 0.15 -18.27
CA GLN A 31 -6.10 0.85 -19.44
C GLN A 31 -7.62 0.87 -19.38
N GLN A 32 -8.20 2.07 -19.40
CA GLN A 32 -9.63 2.30 -19.44
C GLN A 32 -9.98 2.87 -20.81
N ARG A 33 -11.02 2.33 -21.43
CA ARG A 33 -11.60 2.89 -22.65
C ARG A 33 -13.01 3.37 -22.35
N LEU A 34 -13.23 4.64 -22.65
CA LEU A 34 -14.46 5.34 -22.36
C LEU A 34 -15.19 5.65 -23.67
N ASP A 35 -16.13 4.78 -24.03
CA ASP A 35 -16.99 4.96 -25.20
C ASP A 35 -18.36 5.50 -24.73
N GLY A 36 -18.79 6.65 -25.22
CA GLY A 36 -20.05 7.26 -24.80
C GLY A 36 -20.46 8.52 -25.56
N LEU A 37 -21.44 9.22 -25.00
CA LEU A 37 -21.87 10.55 -25.48
C LEU A 37 -21.61 11.56 -24.35
N LEU A 38 -20.83 12.60 -24.63
CA LEU A 38 -20.62 13.74 -23.75
C LEU A 38 -21.22 14.97 -24.44
N TYR A 39 -22.23 15.60 -23.81
CA TYR A 39 -22.99 16.71 -24.41
C TYR A 39 -23.63 16.42 -25.77
N GLY A 40 -23.87 15.15 -26.10
CA GLY A 40 -24.45 14.73 -27.40
C GLY A 40 -23.40 14.41 -28.47
N GLU A 41 -22.12 14.69 -28.21
CA GLU A 41 -21.00 14.32 -29.07
C GLU A 41 -20.43 12.95 -28.67
N PRO A 42 -20.10 12.08 -29.64
CA PRO A 42 -19.46 10.80 -29.36
C PRO A 42 -18.06 11.03 -28.81
N ILE A 43 -17.79 10.46 -27.64
CA ILE A 43 -16.46 10.40 -27.03
C ILE A 43 -15.95 8.97 -27.04
N SER A 44 -14.68 8.82 -27.38
CA SER A 44 -13.94 7.56 -27.39
C SER A 44 -12.52 7.87 -26.91
N GLU A 45 -12.35 7.94 -25.60
CA GLU A 45 -11.08 8.25 -24.95
C GLU A 45 -10.45 6.99 -24.37
N GLU A 46 -9.12 6.88 -24.47
CA GLU A 46 -8.35 5.81 -23.85
C GLU A 46 -7.40 6.40 -22.80
N ASP A 47 -7.52 5.95 -21.56
CA ASP A 47 -6.72 6.39 -20.42
C ASP A 47 -5.85 5.25 -19.89
N LEU A 48 -4.55 5.49 -19.80
CA LEU A 48 -3.63 4.56 -19.15
C LEU A 48 -3.23 5.13 -17.78
N SER A 49 -3.78 4.54 -16.73
CA SER A 49 -3.48 4.91 -15.35
C SER A 49 -2.64 3.84 -14.67
N TRP A 50 -1.73 4.26 -13.80
CA TRP A 50 -0.90 3.33 -13.04
C TRP A 50 -0.61 3.84 -11.64
N SER A 51 -0.32 2.91 -10.75
CA SER A 51 0.11 3.23 -9.39
C SER A 51 1.22 2.31 -8.95
N ALA A 52 2.09 2.84 -8.10
CA ALA A 52 3.17 2.10 -7.51
C ALA A 52 3.26 2.44 -6.03
N ARG A 53 3.51 1.43 -5.21
CA ARG A 53 3.82 1.56 -3.80
C ARG A 53 5.07 0.77 -3.52
N PHE A 54 6.01 1.39 -2.82
CA PHE A 54 7.12 0.67 -2.22
C PHE A 54 7.09 0.86 -0.70
N ASN A 55 7.45 -0.18 0.03
CA ASN A 55 7.66 -0.14 1.47
C ASN A 55 9.03 -0.79 1.74
N SER A 56 9.98 0.01 2.24
CA SER A 56 11.32 -0.45 2.60
C SER A 56 11.45 -0.45 4.11
N GLU A 57 11.79 -1.60 4.71
CA GLU A 57 12.08 -1.73 6.14
C GLU A 57 13.55 -2.12 6.35
N PHE A 58 14.23 -1.35 7.19
CA PHE A 58 15.61 -1.59 7.59
C PHE A 58 15.66 -1.93 9.08
N LYS A 59 16.29 -3.05 9.44
CA LYS A 59 16.63 -3.42 10.82
C LYS A 59 18.02 -2.86 11.10
N VAL A 60 18.09 -1.69 11.71
CA VAL A 60 19.35 -0.96 11.90
C VAL A 60 20.15 -1.53 13.07
N PHE A 61 19.47 -1.74 14.19
CA PHE A 61 20.02 -2.33 15.41
C PHE A 61 19.00 -3.27 16.05
N SER A 62 19.39 -3.99 17.10
CA SER A 62 18.45 -4.82 17.87
C SER A 62 17.29 -3.97 18.40
N GLY A 63 16.07 -4.29 17.98
CA GLY A 63 14.87 -3.55 18.35
C GLY A 63 14.67 -2.22 17.60
N THR A 64 15.60 -1.77 16.75
CA THR A 64 15.46 -0.53 15.98
C THR A 64 15.13 -0.82 14.52
N LYS A 65 14.03 -0.26 14.04
CA LYS A 65 13.61 -0.36 12.64
C LYS A 65 13.33 0.99 12.03
N VAL A 66 13.78 1.19 10.80
CA VAL A 66 13.42 2.34 9.97
C VAL A 66 12.55 1.85 8.83
N GLN A 67 11.45 2.54 8.57
CA GLN A 67 10.53 2.25 7.47
C GLN A 67 10.40 3.48 6.58
N ILE A 68 10.49 3.28 5.27
CA ILE A 68 10.23 4.30 4.26
C ILE A 68 9.16 3.75 3.32
N THR A 69 8.09 4.51 3.12
CA THR A 69 7.01 4.15 2.21
C THR A 69 6.84 5.23 1.17
N GLY A 70 6.98 4.89 -0.11
CA GLY A 70 6.59 5.75 -1.22
C GLY A 70 5.31 5.27 -1.86
N ARG A 71 4.48 6.21 -2.29
CA ARG A 71 3.26 5.94 -3.07
C ARG A 71 3.20 6.91 -4.23
N TYR A 72 3.03 6.39 -5.43
CA TYR A 72 2.80 7.14 -6.65
C TYR A 72 1.48 6.73 -7.27
N ARG A 73 0.75 7.69 -7.82
CA ARG A 73 -0.37 7.47 -8.73
C ARG A 73 -0.24 8.43 -9.91
N SER A 74 -0.38 7.91 -11.12
CA SER A 74 -0.37 8.72 -12.33
C SER A 74 -1.62 9.60 -12.42
N PRO A 75 -1.63 10.60 -13.32
CA PRO A 75 -2.88 11.18 -13.77
C PRO A 75 -3.81 10.11 -14.35
N SER A 76 -5.12 10.39 -14.33
CA SER A 76 -6.15 9.53 -14.92
C SER A 76 -7.32 10.37 -15.39
N LEU A 77 -7.83 10.06 -16.57
CA LEU A 77 -9.05 10.64 -17.12
C LEU A 77 -10.29 9.90 -16.61
N SER A 78 -11.41 10.62 -16.62
CA SER A 78 -12.74 10.07 -16.36
C SER A 78 -13.74 10.82 -17.22
N ALA A 79 -14.95 10.26 -17.38
CA ALA A 79 -16.04 10.93 -18.10
C ALA A 79 -16.37 12.34 -17.57
N GLN A 80 -15.97 12.64 -16.33
CA GLN A 80 -16.29 13.89 -15.63
C GLN A 80 -15.09 14.84 -15.53
N GLY A 81 -13.91 14.48 -16.05
CA GLY A 81 -12.70 15.30 -15.97
C GLY A 81 -11.43 14.51 -15.63
N GLN A 82 -10.33 15.24 -15.45
CA GLN A 82 -8.98 14.72 -15.22
C GLN A 82 -8.59 14.80 -13.74
N ARG A 83 -8.01 13.73 -13.21
CA ARG A 83 -7.31 13.73 -11.93
C ARG A 83 -5.81 13.83 -12.18
N GLU A 84 -5.15 14.72 -11.48
CA GLU A 84 -3.70 14.84 -11.53
C GLU A 84 -3.00 13.74 -10.73
N GLY A 85 -1.79 13.42 -11.16
CA GLY A 85 -0.92 12.48 -10.48
C GLY A 85 -0.42 13.04 -9.15
N PHE A 86 -0.07 12.15 -8.22
CA PHE A 86 0.54 12.56 -6.97
C PHE A 86 1.55 11.53 -6.47
N PHE A 87 2.46 12.02 -5.64
CA PHE A 87 3.45 11.20 -4.95
C PHE A 87 3.47 11.57 -3.47
N THR A 88 3.71 10.60 -2.59
CA THR A 88 3.92 10.85 -1.16
C THR A 88 5.00 9.93 -0.63
N THR A 89 5.82 10.46 0.28
CA THR A 89 6.80 9.68 1.03
C THR A 89 6.50 9.77 2.52
N ASP A 90 6.31 8.62 3.16
CA ASP A 90 6.21 8.50 4.62
C ASP A 90 7.50 7.88 5.16
N ALA A 91 7.93 8.31 6.35
CA ALA A 91 9.04 7.73 7.09
C ALA A 91 8.61 7.37 8.51
N ALA A 92 9.14 6.28 9.07
CA ALA A 92 8.92 5.91 10.45
C ALA A 92 10.16 5.30 11.08
N LEU A 93 10.42 5.66 12.34
CA LEU A 93 11.41 5.04 13.20
C LEU A 93 10.67 4.33 14.33
N ARG A 94 10.95 3.04 14.51
CA ARG A 94 10.42 2.21 15.60
C ARG A 94 11.55 1.72 16.48
N GLN A 95 11.38 1.85 17.79
CA GLN A 95 12.26 1.30 18.80
C GLN A 95 11.48 0.38 19.73
N GLU A 96 11.91 -0.88 19.83
CA GLU A 96 11.44 -1.85 20.80
C GLU A 96 12.39 -1.85 22.00
N LEU A 97 11.83 -1.85 23.22
CA LEU A 97 12.55 -1.85 24.49
C LEU A 97 11.98 -2.94 25.41
N PHE A 98 12.77 -3.35 26.40
CA PHE A 98 12.37 -4.31 27.45
C PHE A 98 11.75 -5.61 26.91
N ALA A 99 12.43 -6.27 25.96
CA ALA A 99 11.94 -7.49 25.31
C ALA A 99 10.53 -7.32 24.71
N LYS A 100 10.33 -6.21 23.98
CA LYS A 100 9.08 -5.81 23.29
C LYS A 100 7.95 -5.36 24.21
N LYS A 101 8.18 -5.18 25.51
CA LYS A 101 7.16 -4.63 26.42
C LYS A 101 6.86 -3.16 26.13
N LEU A 102 7.82 -2.39 25.63
CA LEU A 102 7.62 -0.99 25.27
C LEU A 102 8.03 -0.78 23.82
N ASN A 103 7.16 -0.14 23.04
CA ASN A 103 7.39 0.19 21.64
C ASN A 103 7.17 1.68 21.44
N LEU A 104 8.20 2.36 20.96
CA LEU A 104 8.18 3.77 20.62
C LEU A 104 8.18 3.88 19.11
N THR A 105 7.29 4.68 18.54
CA THR A 105 7.26 4.94 17.09
C THR A 105 7.20 6.43 16.85
N LEU A 106 8.13 6.95 16.07
CA LEU A 106 8.08 8.29 15.49
C LEU A 106 7.78 8.15 14.00
N GLN A 107 6.70 8.75 13.53
CA GLN A 107 6.29 8.73 12.13
C GLN A 107 6.22 10.15 11.59
N VAL A 108 6.73 10.35 10.38
CA VAL A 108 6.56 11.57 9.59
C VAL A 108 5.83 11.19 8.32
N ARG A 109 4.61 11.71 8.16
CA ARG A 109 3.79 11.48 6.98
C ARG A 109 3.98 12.59 5.98
N ASP A 110 4.08 12.21 4.70
CA ASP A 110 4.33 13.10 3.58
C ASP A 110 5.50 14.07 3.84
N VAL A 111 6.70 13.49 4.00
CA VAL A 111 7.96 14.16 4.36
C VAL A 111 8.26 15.36 3.46
N PHE A 112 7.84 15.30 2.19
CA PHE A 112 8.09 16.34 1.18
C PHE A 112 6.88 17.25 0.90
N GLY A 113 5.73 17.00 1.53
CA GLY A 113 4.50 17.76 1.28
C GLY A 113 3.99 17.67 -0.16
N THR A 114 4.16 16.51 -0.79
CA THR A 114 3.85 16.30 -2.21
C THR A 114 2.47 15.69 -2.44
N GLY A 115 1.73 15.36 -1.37
CA GLY A 115 0.40 14.76 -1.40
C GLY A 115 -0.73 15.70 -1.84
N LYS A 116 -0.44 16.58 -2.79
CA LYS A 116 -1.40 17.50 -3.42
C LYS A 116 -2.24 16.72 -4.43
N ARG A 117 -3.53 16.99 -4.46
CA ARG A 117 -4.48 16.35 -5.37
C ARG A 117 -5.25 17.42 -6.10
N GLU A 118 -5.34 17.26 -7.40
CA GLU A 118 -6.05 18.19 -8.26
C GLU A 118 -7.00 17.41 -9.16
N PHE A 119 -8.16 18.01 -9.39
CA PHE A 119 -9.18 17.53 -10.30
C PHE A 119 -9.66 18.70 -11.15
N ILE A 120 -9.61 18.53 -12.46
CA ILE A 120 -10.03 19.51 -13.45
C ILE A 120 -11.19 18.91 -14.23
N SER A 121 -12.26 19.67 -14.39
CA SER A 121 -13.43 19.30 -15.18
C SER A 121 -13.84 20.50 -16.02
N GLU A 122 -13.87 20.33 -17.33
CA GLU A 122 -14.17 21.40 -18.27
C GLU A 122 -15.18 20.93 -19.32
N GLY A 123 -15.95 21.88 -19.83
CA GLY A 123 -16.88 21.71 -20.93
C GLY A 123 -17.13 23.06 -21.61
N GLU A 124 -18.02 23.10 -22.59
CA GLU A 124 -18.22 24.29 -23.44
C GLU A 124 -18.53 25.58 -22.64
N ASP A 125 -19.31 25.46 -21.57
CA ASP A 125 -19.76 26.58 -20.74
C ASP A 125 -19.19 26.60 -19.30
N PHE A 126 -18.24 25.73 -18.96
CA PHE A 126 -17.70 25.70 -17.58
C PHE A 126 -16.26 25.23 -17.48
N TYR A 127 -15.60 25.72 -16.43
CA TYR A 127 -14.29 25.26 -15.97
C TYR A 127 -14.32 25.11 -14.45
N ILE A 128 -14.13 23.88 -13.95
CA ILE A 128 -14.13 23.53 -12.53
C ILE A 128 -12.76 22.98 -12.17
N ARG A 129 -12.04 23.69 -11.31
CA ARG A 129 -10.78 23.23 -10.71
C ARG A 129 -10.99 22.97 -9.22
N ARG A 130 -10.82 21.72 -8.79
CA ARG A 130 -10.85 21.32 -7.38
C ARG A 130 -9.45 20.92 -6.94
N TYR A 131 -8.94 21.62 -5.95
CA TYR A 131 -7.64 21.36 -5.35
C TYR A 131 -7.82 20.90 -3.90
N SER A 132 -7.11 19.85 -3.50
CA SER A 132 -7.08 19.32 -2.15
C SER A 132 -5.64 19.06 -1.75
N GLU A 133 -5.24 19.70 -0.66
CA GLU A 133 -3.95 19.50 -0.03
C GLU A 133 -4.17 18.93 1.37
N ARG A 134 -3.34 17.98 1.78
CA ARG A 134 -3.32 17.51 3.16
C ARG A 134 -2.29 18.33 3.92
N GLU A 135 -2.57 18.61 5.19
CA GLU A 135 -1.54 19.09 6.11
C GLU A 135 -0.34 18.12 6.07
N SER A 136 0.85 18.67 5.82
CA SER A 136 2.08 17.93 5.65
C SER A 136 3.30 18.87 5.86
N PRO A 137 4.40 18.36 6.41
CA PRO A 137 4.54 17.02 7.00
C PRO A 137 3.76 16.89 8.32
N VAL A 138 3.22 15.70 8.60
CA VAL A 138 2.58 15.42 9.90
C VAL A 138 3.49 14.51 10.72
N VAL A 139 3.89 14.99 11.89
CA VAL A 139 4.72 14.21 12.82
C VAL A 139 3.83 13.59 13.89
N MET A 140 3.96 12.29 14.08
CA MET A 140 3.21 11.53 15.08
C MET A 140 4.18 10.71 15.93
N PHE A 141 4.04 10.83 17.25
CA PHE A 141 4.77 10.01 18.21
C PHE A 141 3.80 9.11 18.96
N SER A 142 4.08 7.82 18.97
CA SER A 142 3.24 6.79 19.58
C SER A 142 4.04 5.96 20.57
N ILE A 143 3.47 5.77 21.76
CA ILE A 143 3.99 4.87 22.79
C ILE A 143 2.99 3.71 22.94
N ASN A 144 3.48 2.47 22.84
CA ASN A 144 2.68 1.27 23.07
C ASN A 144 3.35 0.40 24.14
N TYR A 145 2.62 0.04 25.20
CA TYR A 145 3.09 -0.84 26.27
C TYR A 145 2.29 -2.16 26.29
N ASN A 146 3.01 -3.28 26.18
CA ASN A 146 2.44 -4.62 26.13
C ASN A 146 2.50 -5.28 27.51
N PHE A 147 1.35 -5.49 28.13
CA PHE A 147 1.22 -6.08 29.48
C PHE A 147 1.33 -7.61 29.52
N ASN A 148 1.05 -8.31 28.42
CA ASN A 148 1.04 -9.77 28.36
C ASN A 148 1.75 -10.28 27.10
N ASN A 149 2.75 -11.14 27.28
CA ASN A 149 3.60 -11.69 26.21
C ASN A 149 3.29 -13.19 26.04
N PHE A 150 2.01 -13.54 25.85
CA PHE A 150 1.54 -14.92 25.77
C PHE A 150 2.21 -15.63 24.60
N ARG A 151 3.26 -16.41 24.88
CA ARG A 151 3.81 -17.37 23.93
C ARG A 151 2.87 -18.56 23.94
N LYS A 152 2.08 -18.77 22.89
CA LYS A 152 1.46 -20.08 22.67
C LYS A 152 2.62 -21.06 22.54
N GLU A 153 2.86 -21.86 23.58
CA GLU A 153 3.64 -23.09 23.44
C GLU A 153 3.02 -23.86 22.27
N ARG A 154 3.83 -24.13 21.24
CA ARG A 154 3.46 -25.08 20.22
C ARG A 154 3.30 -26.41 20.94
N LEU A 155 2.07 -26.89 21.05
CA LEU A 155 1.81 -28.26 21.47
C LEU A 155 2.64 -29.17 20.58
N PRO A 156 3.41 -30.13 21.14
CA PRO A 156 4.13 -31.09 20.33
C PRO A 156 3.12 -31.79 19.42
N GLU A 157 3.46 -31.87 18.14
CA GLU A 157 2.73 -32.63 17.14
C GLU A 157 2.60 -34.05 17.67
N THR A 158 1.37 -34.48 17.97
CA THR A 158 1.09 -35.83 18.44
C THR A 158 1.46 -36.77 17.30
N THR A 159 2.65 -37.38 17.36
CA THR A 159 2.98 -38.50 16.49
C THR A 159 1.99 -39.61 16.82
N GLU A 160 1.05 -39.88 15.91
CA GLU A 160 0.17 -41.03 16.04
C GLU A 160 1.04 -42.30 16.13
N PRO A 161 0.79 -43.20 17.09
CA PRO A 161 1.51 -44.47 17.12
C PRO A 161 1.10 -45.29 15.89
N GLU A 162 2.08 -45.65 15.06
CA GLU A 162 1.90 -46.66 14.03
C GLU A 162 1.47 -47.96 14.71
N PHE A 163 0.21 -48.36 14.51
CA PHE A 163 -0.25 -49.69 14.87
C PHE A 163 0.38 -50.69 13.89
N GLU A 164 1.53 -51.25 14.26
CA GLU A 164 2.01 -52.49 13.65
C GLU A 164 0.98 -53.59 13.92
N GLY A 165 0.38 -54.08 12.83
CA GLY A 165 -0.59 -55.16 12.87
C GLY A 165 0.02 -56.42 13.47
N MET A 166 -0.59 -56.91 14.54
CA MET A 166 -0.44 -58.31 14.93
C MET A 166 -1.15 -59.16 13.88
N GLU A 167 -0.41 -59.61 12.87
CA GLU A 167 -0.86 -60.66 11.95
C GLU A 167 -0.49 -62.02 12.55
N GLU A 168 -1.55 -62.66 13.08
CA GLU A 168 -1.84 -64.10 13.17
C GLU A 168 -0.70 -65.11 13.42
N LEU A 169 -0.79 -65.77 14.58
CA LEU A 169 -0.23 -67.11 14.80
C LEU A 169 -1.29 -68.16 14.42
N GLU A 170 -1.07 -68.86 13.30
CA GLU A 170 -1.45 -70.27 13.09
C GLU A 170 -0.31 -71.02 12.37
#